data_AF-A0A359LJ31-F1
#
_entry.id   AF-A0A359LJ31-F1
#
_cell.length_a   1.000
_cell.length_b   1.000
_cell.length_c   1.000
_cell.angle_alpha   90.00
_cell.angle_beta   90.00
_cell.angle_gamma   90.00
#
_symmetry.space_group_name_H-M   'P 1'
#
loop_
_entity.id
_entity.type
_entity.pdbx_description
1 polymer ?
#
loop_
_entity_poly.entity_id
_entity_poly.type
_entity_poly.pdbx_seq_one_letter_code
_entity_poly.pdbx_strand_id
1 'polypeptide(L)'
;MVNTDILEHVENPIEVIAIYNKCLKKGGMLISHWNFTPCIKCHLPKHFHFRYTFNKIVPLLGFTKKIKNERHGHYFLKVKNITKEDLNNAYKKEKISKLFYPLNEIIEETKRMIVIILKKLAMYDLVKRVIRK
;
A
#
# COMPACT_ATOMS: atom_id res chain seq x y z
N MET A 1 -8.33 -12.58 -11.20
CA MET A 1 -9.15 -11.57 -10.51
C MET A 1 -8.52 -10.22 -10.77
N VAL A 2 -9.32 -9.26 -11.22
CA VAL A 2 -8.86 -7.88 -11.45
C VAL A 2 -9.72 -6.96 -10.61
N ASN A 3 -9.08 -6.03 -9.88
CA ASN A 3 -9.77 -4.92 -9.23
C ASN A 3 -8.93 -3.64 -9.35
N THR A 4 -9.59 -2.49 -9.39
CA THR A 4 -8.93 -1.19 -9.51
C THR A 4 -9.67 -0.19 -8.66
N ASP A 5 -8.97 0.39 -7.67
CA ASP A 5 -9.46 1.42 -6.78
C ASP A 5 -10.79 1.03 -6.11
N ILE A 6 -10.84 -0.19 -5.58
CA ILE A 6 -12.00 -0.74 -4.85
C ILE A 6 -11.69 -0.85 -3.35
N LEU A 7 -10.47 -1.23 -2.99
CA LEU A 7 -10.13 -1.69 -1.64
C LEU A 7 -10.10 -0.55 -0.62
N GLU A 8 -9.91 0.68 -1.06
CA GLU A 8 -9.94 1.90 -0.27
C GLU A 8 -11.36 2.37 0.08
N HIS A 9 -12.38 1.84 -0.59
CA HIS A 9 -13.80 2.23 -0.42
C HIS A 9 -14.66 1.17 0.27
N VAL A 10 -14.15 -0.05 0.42
CA VAL A 10 -14.89 -1.14 1.05
C VAL A 10 -14.64 -1.17 2.55
N GLU A 11 -15.66 -1.61 3.31
CA GLU A 11 -15.61 -1.65 4.77
C GLU A 11 -14.52 -2.57 5.34
N ASN A 12 -14.23 -3.67 4.64
CA ASN A 12 -13.25 -4.67 5.06
C ASN A 12 -12.41 -5.18 3.88
N PRO A 13 -11.27 -4.54 3.59
CA PRO A 13 -10.42 -4.89 2.44
C PRO A 13 -9.77 -6.28 2.57
N ILE A 14 -9.50 -6.73 3.80
CA ILE A 14 -8.91 -8.05 4.08
C ILE A 14 -9.89 -9.16 3.70
N GLU A 15 -11.15 -9.02 4.10
CA GLU A 15 -12.20 -9.98 3.76
C GLU A 15 -12.43 -10.04 2.25
N VAL A 16 -12.39 -8.90 1.57
CA VAL A 16 -12.50 -8.85 0.10
C VAL A 16 -11.36 -9.63 -0.59
N ILE A 17 -10.11 -9.48 -0.13
CA ILE A 17 -9.00 -10.31 -0.63
C ILE A 17 -9.20 -11.80 -0.29
N ALA A 18 -9.74 -12.12 0.87
CA ALA A 18 -10.07 -13.49 1.26
C ALA A 18 -11.12 -14.13 0.34
N ILE A 19 -12.15 -13.36 -0.05
CA ILE A 19 -13.14 -13.76 -1.06
C ILE A 19 -12.45 -13.98 -2.41
N TYR A 20 -11.59 -13.07 -2.85
CA TYR A 20 -10.84 -13.24 -4.10
C TYR A 20 -9.97 -14.50 -4.09
N ASN A 21 -9.36 -14.84 -2.95
CA ASN A 21 -8.65 -16.10 -2.81
C ASN A 21 -9.59 -17.27 -3.09
N LYS A 22 -10.78 -17.34 -2.48
CA LYS A 22 -11.76 -18.42 -2.69
C LYS A 22 -12.19 -18.56 -4.16
N CYS A 23 -12.32 -17.45 -4.88
CA CYS A 23 -12.75 -17.45 -6.29
C CYS A 23 -11.64 -17.84 -7.28
N LEU A 24 -10.36 -17.73 -6.90
CA LEU A 24 -9.24 -18.06 -7.80
C LEU A 24 -8.84 -19.53 -7.67
N LYS A 25 -8.54 -20.19 -8.79
CA LYS A 25 -7.79 -21.46 -8.75
C LYS A 25 -6.35 -21.24 -8.26
N LYS A 26 -5.70 -22.28 -7.73
CA LYS A 26 -4.26 -22.22 -7.42
C LYS A 26 -3.48 -21.88 -8.69
N GLY A 27 -2.48 -20.99 -8.57
CA GLY A 27 -1.78 -20.40 -9.72
C GLY A 27 -2.54 -19.26 -10.42
N GLY A 28 -3.80 -19.01 -10.06
CA GLY A 28 -4.55 -17.85 -10.55
C GLY A 28 -3.96 -16.53 -10.06
N MET A 29 -4.09 -15.48 -10.88
CA MET A 29 -3.50 -14.18 -10.60
C MET A 29 -4.51 -13.21 -9.98
N LEU A 30 -4.06 -12.50 -8.94
CA LEU A 30 -4.67 -11.27 -8.45
C LEU A 30 -3.90 -10.09 -9.06
N ILE A 31 -4.59 -9.30 -9.86
CA ILE A 31 -4.12 -8.01 -10.37
C ILE A 31 -4.96 -6.94 -9.70
N SER A 32 -4.32 -6.03 -8.99
CA SER A 32 -5.02 -5.08 -8.13
C SER A 32 -4.36 -3.71 -8.20
N HIS A 33 -5.18 -2.67 -8.25
CA HIS A 33 -4.74 -1.30 -8.00
C HIS A 33 -5.48 -0.81 -6.75
N TRP A 34 -4.74 -0.29 -5.78
CA TRP A 34 -5.31 0.36 -4.60
C TRP A 34 -4.52 1.60 -4.26
N ASN A 35 -5.20 2.59 -3.72
CA ASN A 35 -4.57 3.80 -3.24
C ASN A 35 -5.09 4.18 -1.84
N PHE A 36 -4.43 3.67 -0.80
CA PHE A 36 -4.76 4.01 0.58
C PHE A 36 -4.22 5.39 1.03
N THR A 37 -3.92 6.31 0.12
CA THR A 37 -3.54 7.69 0.49
C THR A 37 -4.78 8.58 0.67
N PRO A 38 -4.71 9.62 1.53
CA PRO A 38 -5.81 10.55 1.77
C PRO A 38 -6.00 11.58 0.62
N CYS A 39 -5.87 11.16 -0.64
CA CYS A 39 -5.91 12.08 -1.78
C CYS A 39 -7.29 12.21 -2.43
N ILE A 40 -8.23 11.29 -2.15
CA ILE A 40 -9.57 11.27 -2.72
C ILE A 40 -10.59 11.19 -1.58
N LYS A 41 -11.64 12.04 -1.64
CA LYS A 41 -12.60 12.24 -0.55
C LYS A 41 -13.43 11.00 -0.19
N CYS A 42 -13.66 10.10 -1.15
CA CYS A 42 -14.43 8.88 -0.92
C CYS A 42 -13.58 7.71 -0.38
N HIS A 43 -12.27 7.88 -0.17
CA HIS A 43 -11.49 6.87 0.52
C HIS A 43 -11.83 6.85 2.01
N LEU A 44 -11.97 5.66 2.58
CA LEU A 44 -12.29 5.52 3.99
C LEU A 44 -11.04 5.77 4.85
N PRO A 45 -11.02 6.81 5.72
CA PRO A 45 -9.81 7.15 6.48
C PRO A 45 -9.29 6.04 7.38
N LYS A 46 -10.19 5.17 7.85
CA LYS A 46 -9.85 3.98 8.64
C LYS A 46 -8.93 3.00 7.92
N HIS A 47 -8.71 3.14 6.61
CA HIS A 47 -7.83 2.28 5.81
C HIS A 47 -6.53 2.95 5.38
N PHE A 48 -6.29 4.23 5.70
CA PHE A 48 -5.08 4.91 5.22
C PHE A 48 -3.77 4.27 5.69
N HIS A 49 -3.79 3.64 6.86
CA HIS A 49 -2.64 2.90 7.38
C HIS A 49 -2.18 1.76 6.46
N PHE A 50 -3.05 1.22 5.62
CA PHE A 50 -2.71 0.14 4.69
C PHE A 50 -1.73 0.57 3.59
N ARG A 51 -1.56 1.86 3.31
CA ARG A 51 -0.55 2.35 2.34
C ARG A 51 0.87 1.84 2.62
N TYR A 52 1.17 1.56 3.89
CA TYR A 52 2.49 1.08 4.32
C TYR A 52 2.61 -0.45 4.41
N THR A 53 1.48 -1.16 4.53
CA THR A 53 1.47 -2.56 4.99
C THR A 53 0.69 -3.51 4.11
N PHE A 54 -0.20 -3.06 3.23
CA PHE A 54 -1.12 -3.96 2.52
C PHE A 54 -0.39 -4.98 1.63
N ASN A 55 0.71 -4.57 0.98
CA ASN A 55 1.59 -5.48 0.22
C ASN A 55 2.19 -6.62 1.07
N LYS A 56 2.25 -6.46 2.39
CA LYS A 56 2.70 -7.47 3.36
C LYS A 56 1.53 -8.27 3.96
N ILE A 57 0.30 -7.78 3.84
CA ILE A 57 -0.92 -8.45 4.30
C ILE A 57 -1.41 -9.45 3.25
N VAL A 58 -1.44 -9.06 1.97
CA VAL A 58 -1.90 -9.93 0.87
C VAL A 58 -1.22 -11.31 0.85
N PRO A 59 0.11 -11.44 1.08
CA PRO A 59 0.76 -12.76 1.14
C PRO A 59 0.24 -13.67 2.27
N LEU A 60 -0.19 -13.09 3.40
CA LEU A 60 -0.80 -13.85 4.50
C LEU A 60 -2.14 -14.47 4.08
N LEU A 61 -2.77 -13.93 3.05
CA LEU A 61 -4.04 -14.40 2.48
C LEU A 61 -3.83 -15.40 1.33
N GLY A 62 -2.78 -16.21 1.41
CA GLY A 62 -2.54 -17.33 0.49
C GLY A 62 -2.03 -16.92 -0.89
N PHE A 63 -1.41 -15.75 -1.00
CA PHE A 63 -0.78 -15.22 -2.21
C PHE A 63 0.75 -15.19 -2.08
N THR A 64 1.46 -15.06 -3.20
CA THR A 64 2.90 -14.80 -3.21
C THR A 64 3.23 -13.44 -2.59
N LYS A 65 4.53 -13.13 -2.44
CA LYS A 65 4.98 -11.73 -2.35
C LYS A 65 4.57 -10.96 -3.61
N LYS A 66 4.50 -9.62 -3.52
CA LYS A 66 4.23 -8.75 -4.67
C LYS A 66 5.25 -9.05 -5.78
N ILE A 67 4.74 -9.33 -6.98
CA ILE A 67 5.57 -9.56 -8.16
C ILE A 67 6.02 -8.19 -8.69
N LYS A 68 7.34 -8.04 -8.87
CA LYS A 68 7.92 -6.85 -9.48
C LYS A 68 7.47 -6.77 -10.94
N ASN A 69 7.00 -5.60 -11.34
CA ASN A 69 6.56 -5.33 -12.69
C ASN A 69 6.75 -3.84 -12.99
N GLU A 70 6.77 -3.48 -14.27
CA GLU A 70 6.96 -2.10 -14.73
C GLU A 70 5.66 -1.29 -14.79
N ARG A 71 4.52 -1.93 -14.50
CA ARG A 71 3.19 -1.32 -14.61
C ARG A 71 2.74 -0.76 -13.26
N HIS A 72 1.82 0.19 -13.33
CA HIS A 72 1.11 0.69 -12.16
C HIS A 72 0.11 -0.37 -11.68
N GLY A 73 0.57 -1.29 -10.83
CA GLY A 73 -0.29 -2.31 -10.24
C GLY A 73 0.41 -3.22 -9.23
N HIS A 74 -0.41 -3.96 -8.49
CA HIS A 74 -0.02 -4.95 -7.51
C HIS A 74 -0.42 -6.35 -8.02
N TYR A 75 0.58 -7.19 -8.24
CA TYR A 75 0.43 -8.49 -8.89
C TYR A 75 0.84 -9.59 -7.92
N PHE A 76 0.00 -10.62 -7.79
CA PHE A 76 0.24 -11.75 -6.91
C PHE A 76 -0.32 -13.03 -7.52
N LEU A 77 0.34 -14.17 -7.27
CA LEU A 77 -0.20 -15.49 -7.62
C LEU A 77 -0.81 -16.13 -6.38
N LYS A 78 -1.97 -16.77 -6.52
CA LYS A 78 -2.53 -17.61 -5.47
C LYS A 78 -1.68 -18.87 -5.30
N VAL A 79 -1.18 -19.11 -4.10
CA VAL A 79 -0.37 -20.29 -3.76
C VAL A 79 -1.14 -21.34 -2.97
N LYS A 80 -2.12 -20.92 -2.15
CA LYS A 80 -2.96 -21.83 -1.37
C LYS A 80 -4.36 -21.26 -1.12
N ASN A 81 -5.30 -22.14 -0.79
CA ASN A 81 -6.53 -21.74 -0.10
C ASN A 81 -6.17 -21.25 1.30
N ILE A 82 -6.86 -20.22 1.78
CA ILE A 82 -6.65 -19.66 3.12
C ILE A 82 -7.34 -20.50 4.20
N THR A 83 -6.72 -20.56 5.37
CA THR A 83 -7.34 -21.09 6.59
C THR A 83 -7.88 -19.94 7.46
N LYS A 84 -8.60 -20.29 8.54
CA LYS A 84 -9.01 -19.31 9.56
C LYS A 84 -7.80 -18.67 10.24
N GLU A 85 -6.71 -19.41 10.40
CA GLU A 85 -5.47 -18.90 11.00
C GLU A 85 -4.79 -17.86 10.09
N ASP A 86 -4.72 -18.12 8.79
CA ASP A 86 -4.20 -17.17 7.79
C ASP A 86 -4.94 -15.83 7.87
N LEU A 87 -6.28 -15.89 7.91
CA LEU A 87 -7.14 -14.72 8.04
C LEU A 87 -6.91 -13.98 9.37
N ASN A 88 -6.79 -14.70 10.49
CA ASN A 88 -6.47 -14.12 11.78
C ASN A 88 -5.10 -13.42 11.79
N ASN A 89 -4.10 -14.00 11.12
CA ASN A 89 -2.77 -13.41 11.00
C ASN A 89 -2.80 -12.11 10.16
N ALA A 90 -3.62 -12.06 9.10
CA ALA A 90 -3.87 -10.83 8.36
C ALA A 90 -4.49 -9.73 9.24
N TYR A 91 -5.52 -10.05 10.04
CA TYR A 91 -6.13 -9.09 10.97
C TYR A 91 -5.18 -8.66 12.11
N LYS A 92 -4.33 -9.54 12.63
CA LYS A 92 -3.25 -9.14 13.56
C LYS A 92 -2.32 -8.13 12.92
N LYS A 93 -1.95 -8.33 11.65
CA LYS A 93 -1.10 -7.40 10.91
C LYS A 93 -1.79 -6.06 10.66
N GLU A 94 -3.10 -6.05 10.45
CA GLU A 94 -3.90 -4.82 10.41
C GLU A 94 -3.83 -4.04 11.71
N LYS A 95 -4.04 -4.70 12.86
CA LYS A 95 -3.98 -4.05 14.18
C LYS A 95 -2.60 -3.39 14.40
N ILE A 96 -1.54 -4.12 14.08
CA ILE A 96 -0.17 -3.59 14.10
C ILE A 96 -0.03 -2.40 13.14
N SER A 97 -0.56 -2.50 11.92
CA SER A 97 -0.53 -1.41 10.95
C SER A 97 -1.21 -0.14 11.46
N LYS A 98 -2.34 -0.26 12.17
CA LYS A 98 -3.06 0.87 12.78
C LYS A 98 -2.24 1.48 13.91
N LEU A 99 -1.67 0.65 14.78
CA LEU A 99 -0.85 1.10 15.91
C LEU A 99 0.34 1.95 15.46
N PHE A 100 1.04 1.53 14.40
CA PHE A 100 2.21 2.25 13.87
C PHE A 100 1.87 3.36 12.86
N TYR A 101 0.59 3.58 12.55
CA TYR A 101 0.19 4.55 11.53
C TYR A 101 0.62 5.99 11.85
N PRO A 102 0.40 6.53 13.05
CA PRO A 102 0.81 7.91 13.36
C PRO A 102 2.31 8.12 13.20
N LEU A 103 3.12 7.14 13.63
CA LEU A 103 4.57 7.20 13.48
C LEU A 103 4.99 7.21 12.00
N ASN A 104 4.38 6.37 11.17
CA ASN A 104 4.67 6.35 9.73
C ASN A 104 4.30 7.68 9.05
N GLU A 105 3.19 8.32 9.45
CA GLU A 105 2.82 9.63 8.92
C GLU A 105 3.82 10.73 9.32
N ILE A 106 4.29 10.75 10.58
CA ILE A 106 5.34 11.68 11.02
C ILE A 106 6.63 11.47 10.21
N ILE A 107 7.02 10.21 9.98
CA ILE A 107 8.21 9.87 9.19
C ILE A 107 8.06 10.37 7.74
N GLU A 108 6.93 10.11 7.10
CA GLU A 108 6.68 10.56 5.73
C GLU A 108 6.63 12.08 5.61
N GLU A 109 6.03 12.77 6.58
CA GLU A 109 6.01 14.24 6.59
C GLU A 109 7.40 14.83 6.79
N THR A 110 8.20 14.24 7.69
CA THR A 110 9.61 14.62 7.88
C THR A 110 10.42 14.44 6.60
N LYS A 111 10.24 13.32 5.89
CA LYS A 111 10.89 13.09 4.59
C LYS A 111 10.49 14.14 3.56
N ARG A 112 9.20 14.49 3.47
CA ARG A 112 8.70 15.53 2.56
C ARG A 112 9.38 16.88 2.85
N MET A 113 9.46 17.26 4.12
CA MET A 113 10.12 18.49 4.56
C MET A 113 11.60 18.51 4.18
N ILE A 114 12.33 17.41 4.41
CA ILE A 114 13.75 17.28 4.01
C ILE A 114 13.90 17.48 2.49
N VAL A 115 13.06 16.83 1.68
CA VAL A 115 13.10 16.97 0.21
C VAL A 115 12.86 18.43 -0.22
N ILE A 116 11.92 19.13 0.42
CA ILE A 116 11.65 20.56 0.13
C ILE A 116 12.88 21.42 0.45
N ILE A 117 13.52 21.19 1.61
CA ILE A 117 14.72 21.92 2.02
C ILE A 117 15.87 21.67 1.03
N LEU A 118 16.13 20.40 0.67
CA LEU A 118 17.18 20.04 -0.29
C LEU A 118 16.94 20.69 -1.66
N LYS A 119 15.68 20.72 -2.14
CA LYS A 119 15.33 21.42 -3.39
C LYS A 119 15.58 22.92 -3.31
N LYS A 120 15.25 23.57 -2.17
CA LYS A 120 15.53 24.99 -1.96
C LYS A 120 17.04 25.28 -1.92
N LEU A 121 17.83 24.44 -1.26
CA LEU A 121 19.29 24.57 -1.22
C LEU A 121 19.92 24.41 -2.61
N ALA A 122 19.53 23.38 -3.37
CA ALA A 122 20.00 23.18 -4.74
C ALA A 122 19.64 24.37 -5.66
N MET A 123 18.44 24.93 -5.48
CA MET A 123 18.00 26.12 -6.22
C MET A 123 18.78 27.38 -5.82
N TYR A 124 19.09 27.56 -4.53
CA TYR A 124 19.93 28.64 -4.03
C TYR A 124 21.34 28.58 -4.63
N ASP A 125 21.94 27.39 -4.67
CA ASP A 125 23.27 27.18 -5.27
C ASP A 125 23.27 27.48 -6.78
N LEU A 126 22.21 27.12 -7.49
CA LEU A 126 22.05 27.44 -8.92
C LEU A 126 21.97 28.95 -9.15
N VAL A 127 21.14 29.67 -8.39
CA VAL A 127 21.00 31.14 -8.49
C VAL A 127 22.32 31.83 -8.19
N LYS A 128 23.05 31.39 -7.16
CA LYS A 128 24.36 31.95 -6.79
C LYS A 128 25.42 31.75 -7.88
N ARG A 129 25.36 30.65 -8.65
CA ARG A 129 26.24 30.40 -9.80
C ARG A 129 25.88 31.28 -11.00
N VAL A 130 24.60 31.59 -11.22
CA VAL A 130 24.14 32.48 -12.30
C VAL A 130 24.51 33.93 -12.02
N ILE A 131 24.32 34.41 -10.79
CA ILE A 131 24.62 35.81 -10.39
C ILE A 131 26.13 36.11 -10.37
N ARG A 132 26.99 35.09 -10.21
CA ARG A 132 28.45 35.24 -10.18
C ARG A 132 29.12 35.16 -11.58
N LYS A 133 28.34 35.11 -12.65
CA LYS A 133 28.82 35.27 -14.04
C LYS A 133 28.48 36.66 -14.54
#